data_AF-Q9CT82-F1
#
_entry.id   AF-Q9CT82-F1
#
_cell.length_a   1.000
_cell.length_b   1.000
_cell.length_c   1.000
_cell.angle_alpha   90.00
_cell.angle_beta   90.00
_cell.angle_gamma   90.00
#
_symmetry.space_group_name_H-M   'P 1'
#
loop_
_entity.id
_entity.type
_entity.pdbx_description
1 polymer ?
#
loop_
_entity_poly.entity_id
_entity_poly.type
_entity_poly.pdbx_seq_one_letter_code
_entity_poly.pdbx_strand_id
1 'polypeptide(L)'
;RRHEPFNEHWERAHALCHPCLVRYDVVGKFETIADDAAFVLDLVGEPGLRFPAPPLRPEKGLTREQARRLFQDISPFYQRRLFNLYKMDFLLFNYSAPSYLRLQ
;
A
#
# COMPACT_ATOMS: atom_id res chain seq x y z
N ARG A 1 3.92 6.92 26.51
CA ARG A 1 4.45 6.56 25.16
C ARG A 1 4.84 7.86 24.49
N ARG A 2 6.07 8.00 23.99
CA ARG A 2 6.49 9.23 23.30
C ARG A 2 5.61 9.38 22.05
N HIS A 3 4.95 10.54 21.93
CA HIS A 3 4.18 10.96 20.76
C HIS A 3 5.16 11.44 19.67
N GLU A 4 6.05 10.56 19.22
CA GLU A 4 6.74 10.82 17.96
C GLU A 4 5.85 10.26 16.85
N PRO A 5 5.50 11.07 15.84
CA PRO A 5 4.73 10.60 14.71
C PRO A 5 5.50 9.49 13.99
N PHE A 6 4.78 8.51 13.42
CA PHE A 6 5.38 7.59 12.48
C PHE A 6 6.01 8.40 11.35
N ASN A 7 7.12 7.93 10.79
CA ASN A 7 7.57 8.50 9.52
C ASN A 7 6.54 8.18 8.43
N GLU A 8 6.59 8.92 7.34
CA GLU A 8 5.67 8.77 6.20
C GLU A 8 5.62 7.35 5.61
N HIS A 9 6.69 6.56 5.76
CA HIS A 9 6.75 5.18 5.27
C HIS A 9 5.95 4.20 6.14
N TRP A 10 5.85 4.45 7.45
CA TRP A 10 5.13 3.58 8.41
C TRP A 10 3.82 4.17 8.90
N GLU A 11 3.44 5.35 8.43
CA GLU A 11 2.15 5.94 8.74
C GLU A 11 1.05 5.30 7.88
N ARG A 12 -0.19 5.35 8.39
CA ARG A 12 -1.37 4.85 7.72
C ARG A 12 -1.74 5.76 6.55
N ALA A 13 -2.08 5.18 5.42
CA ALA A 13 -2.38 5.94 4.21
C ALA A 13 -3.56 6.90 4.41
N HIS A 14 -4.62 6.48 5.12
CA HIS A 14 -5.75 7.36 5.44
C HIS A 14 -5.38 8.53 6.35
N ALA A 15 -4.32 8.41 7.15
CA ALA A 15 -3.85 9.48 8.02
C ALA A 15 -3.03 10.52 7.24
N LEU A 16 -2.24 10.08 6.25
CA LEU A 16 -1.47 10.98 5.38
C LEU A 16 -2.32 11.66 4.30
N CYS A 17 -3.20 10.90 3.66
CA CYS A 17 -3.96 11.38 2.49
C CYS A 17 -5.27 12.09 2.87
N HIS A 18 -5.74 11.98 4.12
CA HIS A 18 -7.00 12.60 4.55
C HIS A 18 -8.17 12.42 3.55
N PRO A 19 -8.52 11.17 3.18
CA PRO A 19 -9.46 10.86 2.09
C PRO A 19 -10.90 11.36 2.34
N CYS A 20 -11.23 11.73 3.57
CA CYS A 20 -12.52 12.35 3.91
C CYS A 20 -12.54 13.88 3.75
N LEU A 21 -11.35 14.51 3.69
CA LEU A 21 -11.20 15.97 3.65
C LEU A 21 -10.76 16.47 2.26
N VAL A 22 -10.01 15.65 1.53
CA VAL A 22 -9.53 15.97 0.18
C VAL A 22 -10.38 15.24 -0.85
N ARG A 23 -10.82 15.96 -1.89
CA ARG A 23 -11.52 15.39 -3.04
C ARG A 23 -10.49 14.97 -4.07
N TYR A 24 -10.32 13.66 -4.24
CA TYR A 24 -9.42 13.08 -5.22
C TYR A 24 -10.15 12.76 -6.51
N ASP A 25 -9.60 13.17 -7.64
CA ASP A 25 -10.09 12.77 -8.97
C ASP A 25 -9.63 11.35 -9.34
N VAL A 26 -8.47 10.91 -8.80
CA VAL A 26 -7.86 9.60 -9.07
C VAL A 26 -7.31 9.00 -7.78
N VAL A 27 -7.52 7.69 -7.59
CA VAL A 27 -6.91 6.87 -6.52
C VAL A 27 -6.26 5.66 -7.17
N GLY A 28 -4.92 5.64 -7.22
CA GLY A 28 -4.14 4.56 -7.82
C GLY A 28 -3.69 3.48 -6.81
N LYS A 29 -3.18 2.37 -7.34
CA LYS A 29 -2.60 1.25 -6.58
C LYS A 29 -1.23 0.88 -7.13
N PHE A 30 -0.32 0.45 -6.23
CA PHE A 30 1.01 0.01 -6.66
C PHE A 30 0.95 -1.21 -7.59
N GLU A 31 -0.03 -2.08 -7.40
CA GLU A 31 -0.24 -3.27 -8.23
C GLU A 31 -0.62 -2.93 -9.68
N THR A 32 -1.22 -1.76 -9.91
CA THR A 32 -1.68 -1.27 -11.22
C THR A 32 -0.96 0.02 -11.64
N ILE A 33 0.21 0.30 -11.06
CA ILE A 33 0.88 1.61 -11.18
C ILE A 33 1.14 2.04 -12.63
N ALA A 34 1.44 1.09 -13.52
CA ALA A 34 1.67 1.38 -14.94
C ALA A 34 0.39 1.82 -15.66
N ASP A 35 -0.72 1.13 -15.42
CA ASP A 35 -2.03 1.44 -16.00
C ASP A 35 -2.58 2.75 -15.41
N ASP A 36 -2.47 2.92 -14.09
CA ASP A 36 -2.91 4.14 -13.39
C ASP A 36 -2.12 5.36 -13.86
N ALA A 37 -0.79 5.22 -14.06
CA ALA A 37 0.02 6.31 -14.58
C ALA A 37 -0.33 6.65 -16.04
N ALA A 38 -0.60 5.65 -16.89
CA ALA A 38 -1.05 5.88 -18.26
C ALA A 38 -2.40 6.62 -18.28
N PHE A 39 -3.34 6.24 -17.43
CA PHE A 39 -4.63 6.92 -17.27
C PHE A 39 -4.45 8.38 -16.84
N VAL A 40 -3.61 8.65 -15.84
CA VAL A 40 -3.36 10.03 -15.37
C VAL A 40 -2.70 10.88 -16.46
N LEU A 41 -1.74 10.33 -17.21
CA LEU A 41 -1.08 11.06 -18.30
C LEU A 41 -2.04 11.42 -19.43
N ASP A 42 -2.97 10.52 -19.78
CA ASP A 42 -4.03 10.80 -20.75
C ASP A 42 -4.99 11.87 -20.23
N LEU A 43 -5.39 11.77 -18.95
CA LEU A 43 -6.29 12.72 -18.29
C LEU A 43 -5.75 14.15 -18.29
N VAL A 44 -4.43 14.33 -18.14
CA VAL A 44 -3.79 15.67 -18.15
C VAL A 44 -3.38 16.13 -19.56
N GLY A 45 -3.64 15.34 -20.60
CA GLY A 45 -3.35 15.70 -21.99
C GLY A 45 -1.88 15.56 -22.39
N GLU A 46 -1.14 14.64 -21.77
CA GLU A 46 0.29 14.40 -22.02
C GLU A 46 0.56 12.99 -22.63
N PRO A 47 -0.05 12.63 -23.79
CA PRO A 47 0.06 11.28 -24.37
C PRO A 47 1.47 10.95 -24.90
N GLY A 48 2.35 11.96 -25.03
CA GLY A 48 3.75 11.78 -25.42
C GLY A 48 4.65 11.30 -24.27
N LEU A 49 4.21 11.46 -23.03
CA LEU A 49 4.93 10.98 -21.85
C LEU A 49 4.56 9.53 -21.54
N ARG A 50 5.51 8.81 -20.95
CA ARG A 50 5.30 7.42 -20.53
C ARG A 50 5.86 7.21 -19.14
N PHE A 51 5.13 6.45 -18.34
CA PHE A 51 5.64 5.97 -17.07
C PHE A 51 6.89 5.11 -17.30
N PRO A 52 7.96 5.26 -16.50
CA PRO A 52 9.16 4.46 -16.65
C PRO A 52 8.84 2.97 -16.59
N ALA A 53 9.35 2.20 -17.55
CA ALA A 53 9.26 0.76 -17.49
C ALA A 53 9.97 0.26 -16.22
N PRO A 54 9.46 -0.78 -15.55
CA PRO A 54 10.18 -1.42 -14.47
C PRO A 54 11.59 -1.81 -14.95
N PRO A 55 12.62 -1.69 -14.11
CA PRO A 55 13.96 -2.11 -14.50
C PRO A 55 13.94 -3.56 -15.01
N LEU A 56 14.67 -3.82 -16.10
CA LEU A 56 14.79 -5.14 -16.76
C LEU A 56 15.21 -6.26 -15.79
N ARG A 57 15.86 -5.88 -14.69
CA ARG A 57 16.01 -6.71 -13.51
C ARG A 57 14.93 -6.30 -12.53
N PRO A 58 13.93 -7.14 -12.24
CA PRO A 58 13.10 -6.88 -11.09
C PRO A 58 14.06 -6.84 -9.89
N GLU A 59 14.24 -5.66 -9.30
CA GLU A 59 14.57 -5.64 -7.88
C GLU A 59 13.56 -6.57 -7.24
N LYS A 60 14.04 -7.59 -6.53
CA LYS A 60 13.18 -8.62 -5.94
C LYS A 60 12.30 -7.93 -4.90
N GLY A 61 11.22 -7.30 -5.36
CA GLY A 61 10.15 -6.83 -4.53
C GLY A 61 9.71 -8.00 -3.65
N LEU A 62 9.33 -7.69 -2.43
CA LEU A 62 8.86 -8.68 -1.48
C LEU A 62 7.68 -9.44 -2.09
N THR A 63 7.96 -10.64 -2.60
CA THR A 63 6.93 -11.52 -3.15
C THR A 63 5.96 -11.88 -2.05
N ARG A 64 4.70 -12.16 -2.40
CA ARG A 64 3.69 -12.66 -1.43
C ARG A 64 4.22 -13.84 -0.60
N GLU A 65 5.03 -14.69 -1.21
CA GLU A 65 5.64 -15.85 -0.55
C GLU A 65 6.78 -15.48 0.42
N GLN A 66 7.56 -14.44 0.12
CA GLN A 66 8.53 -13.90 1.09
C GLN A 66 7.83 -13.23 2.26
N ALA A 67 6.77 -12.45 2.00
CA ALA A 67 5.96 -11.85 3.05
C ALA A 67 5.37 -12.94 3.98
N ARG A 68 4.77 -13.99 3.39
CA ARG A 68 4.25 -15.14 4.14
C ARG A 68 5.30 -15.73 5.09
N ARG A 69 6.53 -15.95 4.61
CA ARG A 69 7.64 -16.48 5.42
C ARG A 69 8.05 -15.54 6.55
N LEU A 70 8.25 -14.26 6.26
CA LEU A 70 8.62 -13.28 7.29
C LEU A 70 7.57 -13.15 8.39
N PHE A 71 6.28 -13.22 8.04
CA PHE A 71 5.21 -13.16 9.04
C PHE A 71 5.09 -14.41 9.90
N GLN A 72 5.63 -15.57 9.50
CA GLN A 72 5.60 -16.79 10.32
C GLN A 72 6.36 -16.63 11.63
N ASP A 73 7.46 -15.87 11.61
CA ASP A 73 8.33 -15.65 12.77
C ASP A 73 7.77 -14.61 13.75
N ILE A 74 6.72 -13.89 13.35
CA ILE A 74 6.05 -12.88 14.20
C ILE A 74 4.95 -13.54 15.01
N SER A 75 4.95 -13.37 16.33
CA SER A 75 3.90 -13.92 17.20
C SER A 75 2.49 -13.45 16.79
N PRO A 76 1.43 -14.28 16.96
CA PRO A 76 0.05 -13.89 16.66
C PRO A 76 -0.38 -12.58 17.35
N PHE A 77 0.09 -12.34 18.58
CA PHE A 77 -0.17 -11.11 19.31
C PHE A 77 0.28 -9.86 18.53
N TYR A 78 1.51 -9.86 18.00
CA TYR A 78 2.03 -8.75 17.21
C TYR A 78 1.41 -8.66 15.82
N GLN A 79 1.11 -9.80 15.18
CA GLN A 79 0.41 -9.79 13.89
C GLN A 79 -0.97 -9.14 14.00
N ARG A 80 -1.75 -9.49 15.03
CA ARG A 80 -3.05 -8.87 15.29
C ARG A 80 -2.93 -7.38 15.60
N ARG A 81 -1.95 -6.99 16.40
CA ARG A 81 -1.71 -5.57 16.72
C ARG A 81 -1.33 -4.76 15.50
N LEU A 82 -0.49 -5.31 14.62
CA LEU A 82 -0.09 -4.68 13.37
C LEU A 82 -1.26 -4.58 12.39
N PHE A 83 -2.04 -5.65 12.21
CA PHE A 83 -3.24 -5.63 11.38
C PHE A 83 -4.24 -4.58 11.88
N ASN A 84 -4.49 -4.51 13.19
CA ASN A 84 -5.38 -3.52 13.77
C ASN A 84 -4.90 -2.08 13.57
N LEU A 85 -3.58 -1.84 13.48
CA LEU A 85 -3.02 -0.52 13.18
C LEU A 85 -3.42 -0.05 11.78
N TYR A 86 -3.35 -0.93 10.77
CA TYR A 86 -3.63 -0.61 9.36
C TYR A 86 -5.04 -1.01 8.89
N LYS A 87 -5.89 -1.57 9.77
CA LYS A 87 -7.20 -2.12 9.41
C LYS A 87 -8.08 -1.15 8.62
N MET A 88 -8.03 0.15 8.96
CA MET A 88 -8.80 1.16 8.25
C MET A 88 -8.35 1.36 6.80
N ASP A 89 -7.05 1.25 6.52
CA ASP A 89 -6.54 1.30 5.14
C ASP A 89 -7.03 0.10 4.33
N PHE A 90 -7.03 -1.10 4.92
CA PHE A 90 -7.57 -2.29 4.28
C PHE A 90 -9.05 -2.09 3.88
N LEU A 91 -9.86 -1.56 4.80
CA LEU A 91 -11.27 -1.31 4.53
C LEU A 91 -11.48 -0.23 3.46
N LEU A 92 -10.77 0.89 3.57
CA LEU A 92 -10.95 2.03 2.68
C LEU A 92 -10.55 1.71 1.23
N PHE A 93 -9.46 0.95 1.05
CA PHE A 93 -8.93 0.61 -0.28
C PHE A 93 -9.38 -0.77 -0.77
N ASN A 94 -10.34 -1.39 -0.07
CA ASN A 94 -10.96 -2.66 -0.40
C ASN A 94 -9.96 -3.83 -0.52
N TYR A 95 -9.01 -3.91 0.41
CA TYR A 95 -8.11 -5.06 0.56
C TYR A 95 -8.67 -6.06 1.58
N SER A 96 -8.51 -7.35 1.29
CA SER A 96 -8.78 -8.41 2.23
C SER A 96 -7.60 -8.66 3.16
N ALA A 97 -7.87 -9.12 4.39
CA ALA A 97 -6.82 -9.57 5.29
C ALA A 97 -6.05 -10.74 4.65
N PRO A 98 -4.71 -10.72 4.59
CA PRO A 98 -3.95 -11.81 4.01
C PRO A 98 -4.17 -13.12 4.79
N SER A 99 -4.46 -14.21 4.09
CA SER A 99 -4.79 -15.51 4.68
C SER A 99 -3.68 -16.12 5.54
N TYR A 100 -2.44 -15.67 5.35
CA TYR A 100 -1.29 -16.13 6.13
C TYR A 100 -1.14 -15.43 7.48
N LEU A 101 -1.93 -14.39 7.77
CA LEU A 101 -1.89 -13.73 9.07
C LEU A 101 -2.64 -14.55 10.12
N ARG A 102 -2.02 -14.71 11.29
CA ARG A 102 -2.61 -15.33 12.48
C ARG A 102 -3.31 -14.26 13.32
N LEU A 103 -4.58 -13.99 12.99
CA LEU A 103 -5.38 -12.93 13.62
C LEU A 103 -6.30 -13.43 14.75
N GLN A 104 -6.49 -14.75 14.87
CA GLN A 104 -7.22 -15.39 15.97
C GLN A 104 -6.32 -15.51 17.21
#